data_AF-A0A2K1Y7I2-F1
#
_entry.id   AF-A0A2K1Y7I2-F1
#
_cell.length_a   1.000
_cell.length_b   1.000
_cell.length_c   1.000
_cell.angle_alpha   90.00
_cell.angle_beta   90.00
_cell.angle_gamma   90.00
#
_symmetry.space_group_name_H-M   'P 1'
#
loop_
_entity.id
_entity.type
_entity.pdbx_description
1 polymer ?
#
loop_
_entity_poly.entity_id
_entity_poly.type
_entity_poly.pdbx_seq_one_letter_code
_entity_poly.pdbx_strand_id
1 'polypeptide(L)'
;MLQLVGQTGFAFYILSAGWTGSRVSFLTIPIMVAGLIKYGERTWVLWSASYEQRSKASTSPHHNILQSISDVQDYSNISDDKLLQVSYGMFEMAKSLLAGVSTTAIEPSILAKHQEETSNLLEKMSPKDAFKVIEIQLGFMYDLLYTKALVSYTPCGIVLRLTSFLLTSVVLVLFSLAPHNVHKYSKVDLCITFSLLVVAIVLELYAALAFLFSDRTLVWMRKHNFPSLSRYITSLLIHRNHRWSNYMGQFNLLSYFFNEKPMGFRGILELLKINEKLEKQRYAGYRQVPEDLKEWLVMHSKKFWSIIKESQGTESMMALSWRGSVSLRSMLPKDTVYILSTGIELQQTIIVWHIATELCYHLDHDYFTQKETRPSGSAETVVFNWKMSKRISRYMMYLLAISPETLPASGAIGQINFEGTCDEGRKEIASFESKLDDQVCTQRERKHEIKIEASKWLFERHKDSITGENQIEQQLSGSLLSLGCVLANHLTNCLQTKPEEERMEKKWDAIGSCWFEFLYHAGRQSSGNQHAQQLRQGGEFLTHIWLLYEELTLLDRLSTAEADRNEGE
;
A
#
# COMPACT_ATOMS: atom_id res chain seq x y z
N MET A 1 28.54 -7.84 10.99
CA MET A 1 29.87 -8.44 11.28
C MET A 1 30.30 -8.26 12.74
N LEU A 2 30.34 -7.05 13.31
CA LEU A 2 30.76 -6.87 14.72
C LEU A 2 29.90 -7.67 15.73
N GLN A 3 28.56 -7.66 15.57
CA GLN A 3 27.66 -8.47 16.40
C GLN A 3 27.89 -9.98 16.24
N LEU A 4 28.25 -10.44 15.04
CA LEU A 4 28.52 -11.86 14.76
C LEU A 4 29.76 -12.33 15.51
N VAL A 5 30.84 -11.55 15.42
CA VAL A 5 32.10 -11.83 16.12
C VAL A 5 31.89 -11.78 17.64
N GLY A 6 31.15 -10.78 18.14
CA GLY A 6 30.84 -10.65 19.56
C GLY A 6 30.00 -11.81 20.11
N GLN A 7 28.89 -12.17 19.45
CA GLN A 7 28.03 -13.27 19.90
C GLN A 7 28.70 -14.64 19.78
N THR A 8 29.45 -14.87 18.69
CA THR A 8 30.20 -16.12 18.51
C THR A 8 31.33 -16.25 19.52
N GLY A 9 32.08 -15.17 19.76
CA GLY A 9 33.14 -15.13 20.77
C GLY A 9 32.61 -15.34 22.18
N PHE A 10 31.45 -14.75 22.51
CA PHE A 10 30.79 -14.96 23.80
C PHE A 10 30.29 -16.40 23.99
N ALA A 11 29.69 -17.00 22.95
CA ALA A 11 29.26 -18.40 22.98
C ALA A 11 30.46 -19.36 23.16
N PHE A 12 31.57 -19.10 22.46
CA PHE A 12 32.81 -19.85 22.61
C PHE A 12 33.41 -19.68 24.01
N TYR A 13 33.40 -18.47 24.56
CA TYR A 13 33.84 -18.18 25.92
C TYR A 13 33.03 -18.99 26.95
N ILE A 14 31.69 -18.96 26.87
CA ILE A 14 30.81 -19.75 27.75
C ILE A 14 31.12 -21.24 27.64
N LEU A 15 31.29 -21.75 26.42
CA LEU A 15 31.60 -23.17 26.21
C LEU A 15 32.96 -23.56 26.78
N SER A 16 33.97 -22.69 26.65
CA SER A 16 35.30 -22.90 27.23
C SER A 16 35.28 -22.84 28.77
N ALA A 17 34.52 -21.91 29.34
CA ALA A 17 34.40 -21.72 30.79
C ALA A 17 33.57 -22.84 31.45
N GLY A 18 32.57 -23.38 30.74
CA GLY A 18 31.71 -24.48 31.21
C GLY A 18 32.21 -25.88 30.83
N TRP A 19 33.41 -26.00 30.27
CA TRP A 19 33.92 -27.28 29.76
C TRP A 19 34.34 -28.21 30.91
N THR A 20 33.53 -29.25 31.15
CA THR A 20 33.80 -30.24 32.22
C THR A 20 34.33 -31.57 31.68
N GLY A 21 34.50 -31.68 30.35
CA GLY A 21 34.85 -32.95 29.68
C GLY A 21 33.77 -34.04 29.77
N SER A 22 32.58 -33.70 30.28
CA SER A 22 31.47 -34.64 30.45
C SER A 22 30.78 -34.94 29.11
N ARG A 23 30.02 -36.05 29.03
CA ARG A 23 29.20 -36.38 27.84
C ARG A 23 28.22 -35.24 27.48
N VAL A 24 27.75 -34.47 28.46
CA VAL A 24 26.88 -33.30 28.25
C VAL A 24 27.65 -32.13 27.62
N SER A 25 28.91 -31.91 28.00
CA SER A 25 29.80 -30.93 27.34
C SER A 25 30.10 -31.30 25.87
N PHE A 26 30.07 -32.58 25.51
CA PHE A 26 30.15 -32.98 24.10
C PHE A 26 28.85 -32.69 23.33
N LEU A 27 27.68 -32.74 23.96
CA LEU A 27 26.40 -32.38 23.34
C LEU A 27 26.26 -30.89 23.04
N THR A 28 27.02 -30.02 23.72
CA THR A 28 27.03 -28.59 23.41
C THR A 28 27.72 -28.25 22.08
N ILE A 29 28.59 -29.11 21.56
CA ILE A 29 29.25 -28.92 20.25
C ILE A 29 28.24 -28.91 19.09
N PRO A 30 27.41 -29.94 18.87
CA PRO A 30 26.43 -29.94 17.78
C PRO A 30 25.39 -28.83 17.92
N ILE A 31 24.99 -28.47 19.15
CA ILE A 31 24.12 -27.30 19.41
C ILE A 31 24.80 -26.00 18.96
N MET A 32 26.09 -25.83 19.28
CA MET A 32 26.85 -24.65 18.88
C MET A 32 27.01 -24.57 17.36
N VAL A 33 27.27 -25.70 16.69
CA VAL A 33 27.32 -25.76 15.22
C VAL A 33 25.97 -25.40 14.60
N ALA A 34 24.87 -25.95 15.09
CA ALA A 34 23.52 -25.59 14.63
C ALA A 34 23.22 -24.09 14.86
N GLY A 35 23.66 -23.54 16.00
CA GLY A 35 23.57 -22.10 16.29
C GLY A 35 24.36 -21.24 15.30
N LEU A 36 25.60 -21.61 15.01
CA LEU A 36 26.45 -20.92 14.03
C LEU A 36 25.85 -20.96 12.62
N ILE A 37 25.28 -22.10 12.22
CA ILE A 37 24.56 -22.23 10.95
C ILE A 37 23.39 -21.23 10.92
N LYS A 38 22.53 -21.19 11.95
CA LYS A 38 21.38 -20.26 12.00
C LYS A 38 21.78 -18.79 11.97
N TYR A 39 22.85 -18.42 12.67
CA TYR A 39 23.36 -17.04 12.70
C TYR A 39 24.07 -16.66 11.40
N GLY A 40 24.84 -17.59 10.82
CA GLY A 40 25.48 -17.46 9.52
C GLY A 40 24.43 -17.26 8.41
N GLU A 41 23.38 -18.08 8.39
CA GLU A 41 22.23 -17.91 7.50
C GLU A 41 21.59 -16.52 7.62
N ARG A 42 21.38 -16.03 8.85
CA ARG A 42 20.78 -14.70 9.06
C ARG A 42 21.65 -13.59 8.46
N THR A 43 22.97 -13.69 8.65
CA THR A 43 23.93 -12.72 8.11
C THR A 43 23.99 -12.81 6.58
N TRP A 44 23.98 -14.02 6.04
CA TRP A 44 23.94 -14.27 4.61
C TRP A 44 22.64 -13.72 3.99
N VAL A 45 21.48 -13.94 4.60
CA VAL A 45 20.20 -13.40 4.12
C VAL A 45 20.23 -11.88 4.02
N LEU A 46 20.71 -11.20 5.07
CA LEU A 46 20.81 -9.74 5.08
C LEU A 46 21.80 -9.23 4.03
N TRP A 47 22.94 -9.91 3.88
CA TRP A 47 23.92 -9.57 2.86
C TRP A 47 23.38 -9.80 1.45
N SER A 48 22.72 -10.93 1.20
CA SER A 48 22.09 -11.27 -0.08
C SER A 48 20.97 -10.30 -0.42
N ALA A 49 20.10 -9.92 0.51
CA ALA A 49 19.06 -8.93 0.26
C ALA A 49 19.67 -7.57 -0.14
N SER A 50 20.71 -7.12 0.58
CA SER A 50 21.41 -5.87 0.23
C SER A 50 22.24 -5.96 -1.05
N TYR A 51 22.81 -7.12 -1.37
CA TYR A 51 23.57 -7.36 -2.59
C TYR A 51 22.64 -7.44 -3.79
N GLU A 52 21.54 -8.20 -3.68
CA GLU A 52 20.56 -8.38 -4.75
C GLU A 52 19.81 -7.08 -5.07
N GLN A 53 19.51 -6.27 -4.05
CA GLN A 53 19.00 -4.90 -4.23
C GLN A 53 20.00 -4.00 -4.99
N ARG A 54 21.31 -4.26 -4.92
CA ARG A 54 22.36 -3.45 -5.58
C ARG A 54 22.91 -4.03 -6.89
N SER A 55 22.92 -5.35 -7.08
CA SER A 55 23.75 -6.01 -8.11
C SER A 55 22.96 -6.60 -9.28
N LYS A 56 21.65 -6.87 -9.14
CA LYS A 56 20.87 -7.55 -10.20
C LYS A 56 19.96 -6.64 -11.02
N ALA A 57 20.07 -5.33 -10.84
CA ALA A 57 19.59 -4.36 -11.83
C ALA A 57 20.32 -4.48 -13.19
N SER A 58 21.32 -5.37 -13.34
CA SER A 58 22.11 -5.50 -14.57
C SER A 58 22.32 -6.93 -15.11
N THR A 59 21.60 -8.00 -14.73
CA THR A 59 21.77 -9.31 -15.46
C THR A 59 20.70 -10.41 -15.21
N SER A 60 19.83 -10.62 -16.23
CA SER A 60 19.24 -11.87 -16.82
C SER A 60 18.78 -13.09 -15.96
N PRO A 61 17.63 -13.75 -16.27
CA PRO A 61 17.44 -14.63 -17.44
C PRO A 61 16.11 -14.35 -18.20
N HIS A 62 16.18 -13.53 -19.24
CA HIS A 62 14.99 -12.96 -19.92
C HIS A 62 14.27 -13.89 -20.92
N HIS A 63 14.88 -14.98 -21.38
CA HIS A 63 14.35 -15.73 -22.54
C HIS A 63 13.20 -16.69 -22.21
N ASN A 64 13.23 -17.35 -21.05
CA ASN A 64 12.20 -18.33 -20.66
C ASN A 64 10.88 -17.66 -20.18
N ILE A 65 10.94 -16.37 -19.83
CA ILE A 65 9.81 -15.60 -19.28
C ILE A 65 8.90 -15.09 -20.41
N LEU A 66 9.49 -14.56 -21.49
CA LEU A 66 8.79 -14.14 -22.71
C LEU A 66 7.97 -15.28 -23.34
N GLN A 67 8.48 -16.51 -23.29
CA GLN A 67 7.76 -17.69 -23.79
C GLN A 67 6.50 -17.98 -22.96
N SER A 68 6.54 -17.78 -21.64
CA SER A 68 5.36 -17.97 -20.78
C SER A 68 4.29 -16.88 -20.91
N ILE A 69 4.69 -15.65 -21.29
CA ILE A 69 3.78 -14.52 -21.53
C ILE A 69 3.10 -14.66 -22.91
N SER A 70 3.87 -15.04 -23.94
CA SER A 70 3.37 -15.25 -25.30
C SER A 70 2.44 -16.46 -25.46
N ASP A 71 2.48 -17.44 -24.55
CA ASP A 71 1.57 -18.60 -24.52
C ASP A 71 0.15 -18.28 -24.00
N VAL A 72 -0.12 -17.04 -23.56
CA VAL A 72 -1.47 -16.61 -23.12
C VAL A 72 -2.29 -16.17 -24.34
N GLN A 73 -3.04 -17.11 -24.92
CA GLN A 73 -3.92 -16.84 -26.07
C GLN A 73 -5.31 -16.29 -25.68
N ASP A 74 -5.76 -16.52 -24.43
CA ASP A 74 -7.05 -16.04 -23.91
C ASP A 74 -6.85 -15.36 -22.54
N TYR A 75 -7.10 -14.05 -22.52
CA TYR A 75 -6.90 -13.17 -21.37
C TYR A 75 -8.17 -13.03 -20.51
N SER A 76 -9.30 -13.62 -20.93
CA SER A 76 -10.60 -13.49 -20.26
C SER A 76 -10.82 -14.51 -19.12
N ASN A 77 -10.07 -15.63 -19.14
CA ASN A 77 -10.15 -16.67 -18.12
C ASN A 77 -8.77 -17.29 -17.85
N ILE A 78 -7.93 -16.56 -17.13
CA ILE A 78 -6.57 -16.97 -16.81
C ILE A 78 -6.60 -17.88 -15.58
N SER A 79 -6.20 -19.14 -15.74
CA SER A 79 -6.03 -20.05 -14.60
C SER A 79 -5.05 -19.46 -13.58
N ASP A 80 -5.34 -19.63 -12.29
CA ASP A 80 -4.48 -19.24 -11.16
C ASP A 80 -2.99 -19.60 -11.35
N ASP A 81 -2.73 -20.70 -12.07
CA ASP A 81 -1.41 -21.19 -12.35
C ASP A 81 -0.60 -20.34 -13.35
N LYS A 82 -1.29 -19.82 -14.38
CA LYS A 82 -0.74 -18.90 -15.39
C LYS A 82 -0.58 -17.51 -14.78
N LEU A 83 -1.52 -17.10 -13.92
CA LEU A 83 -1.46 -15.85 -13.18
C LEU A 83 -0.16 -15.72 -12.36
N LEU A 84 0.22 -16.81 -11.66
CA LEU A 84 1.45 -16.87 -10.88
C LEU A 84 2.71 -16.73 -11.77
N GLN A 85 2.71 -17.30 -12.97
CA GLN A 85 3.84 -17.20 -13.91
C GLN A 85 4.00 -15.78 -14.45
N VAL A 86 2.90 -15.18 -14.91
CA VAL A 86 2.86 -13.79 -15.37
C VAL A 86 3.37 -12.87 -14.26
N SER A 87 2.85 -13.04 -13.04
CA SER A 87 3.27 -12.27 -11.87
C SER A 87 4.76 -12.41 -11.56
N TYR A 88 5.32 -13.62 -11.66
CA TYR A 88 6.75 -13.85 -11.44
C TYR A 88 7.62 -13.24 -12.55
N GLY A 89 7.15 -13.25 -13.80
CA GLY A 89 7.84 -12.60 -14.92
C GLY A 89 7.89 -11.08 -14.76
N MET A 90 6.77 -10.48 -14.38
CA MET A 90 6.66 -9.04 -14.14
C MET A 90 7.34 -8.58 -12.85
N PHE A 91 7.48 -9.46 -11.85
CA PHE A 91 8.14 -9.16 -10.58
C PHE A 91 9.58 -8.64 -10.77
N GLU A 92 10.33 -9.07 -11.79
CA GLU A 92 11.67 -8.54 -12.07
C GLU A 92 11.65 -7.04 -12.43
N MET A 93 10.61 -6.59 -13.15
CA MET A 93 10.39 -5.18 -13.45
C MET A 93 10.05 -4.41 -12.16
N ALA A 94 9.14 -4.94 -11.35
CA ALA A 94 8.77 -4.34 -10.07
C ALA A 94 9.99 -4.13 -9.15
N LYS A 95 10.96 -5.07 -9.12
CA LYS A 95 12.22 -4.90 -8.39
C LYS A 95 13.01 -3.68 -8.85
N SER A 96 13.10 -3.47 -10.16
CA SER A 96 13.84 -2.33 -10.73
C SER A 96 13.23 -0.99 -10.30
N LEU A 97 11.89 -0.90 -10.31
CA LEU A 97 11.14 0.26 -9.84
C LEU A 97 11.39 0.54 -8.36
N LEU A 98 11.40 -0.51 -7.53
CA LEU A 98 11.59 -0.38 -6.09
C LEU A 98 13.04 -0.02 -5.70
N ALA A 99 14.02 -0.45 -6.47
CA ALA A 99 15.43 -0.09 -6.28
C ALA A 99 15.74 1.37 -6.64
N GLY A 100 14.77 2.12 -7.21
CA GLY A 100 14.98 3.50 -7.66
C GLY A 100 15.98 3.61 -8.80
N VAL A 101 16.23 2.49 -9.51
CA VAL A 101 17.15 2.46 -10.64
C VAL A 101 16.41 3.07 -11.82
N SER A 102 16.83 4.27 -12.25
CA SER A 102 16.45 4.80 -13.55
C SER A 102 16.75 3.74 -14.60
N THR A 103 15.78 3.44 -15.45
CA THR A 103 15.78 2.43 -16.53
C THR A 103 16.92 2.56 -17.55
N THR A 104 17.88 3.47 -17.33
CA THR A 104 19.05 3.76 -18.15
C THR A 104 20.20 2.76 -18.00
N ALA A 105 20.15 1.81 -17.05
CA ALA A 105 21.21 0.83 -16.81
C ALA A 105 20.93 -0.58 -17.37
N ILE A 106 19.77 -0.79 -17.97
CA ILE A 106 19.34 -2.05 -18.60
C ILE A 106 19.37 -1.86 -20.12
N GLU A 107 19.74 -2.90 -20.86
CA GLU A 107 19.76 -2.88 -22.33
C GLU A 107 18.36 -2.47 -22.88
N PRO A 108 18.24 -1.29 -23.54
CA PRO A 108 16.94 -0.67 -23.80
C PRO A 108 15.99 -1.50 -24.66
N SER A 109 16.51 -2.33 -25.56
CA SER A 109 15.74 -3.11 -26.53
C SER A 109 15.03 -4.32 -25.91
N ILE A 110 15.68 -5.04 -25.00
CA ILE A 110 15.10 -6.21 -24.31
C ILE A 110 14.10 -5.74 -23.26
N LEU A 111 14.42 -4.63 -22.58
CA LEU A 111 13.52 -4.04 -21.60
C LEU A 111 12.25 -3.50 -22.27
N ALA A 112 12.37 -2.81 -23.41
CA ALA A 112 11.23 -2.29 -24.18
C ALA A 112 10.29 -3.42 -24.67
N LYS A 113 10.83 -4.50 -25.25
CA LYS A 113 10.01 -5.63 -25.73
C LYS A 113 9.29 -6.35 -24.58
N HIS A 114 9.99 -6.59 -23.47
CA HIS A 114 9.39 -7.21 -22.28
C HIS A 114 8.36 -6.29 -21.62
N GLN A 115 8.60 -4.98 -21.63
CA GLN A 115 7.67 -3.97 -21.15
C GLN A 115 6.39 -3.92 -21.99
N GLU A 116 6.52 -3.95 -23.32
CA GLU A 116 5.38 -3.91 -24.24
C GLU A 116 4.47 -5.14 -24.08
N GLU A 117 5.03 -6.35 -24.02
CA GLU A 117 4.25 -7.59 -23.88
C GLU A 117 3.52 -7.69 -22.52
N THR A 118 4.16 -7.27 -21.42
CA THR A 118 3.56 -7.28 -20.07
C THR A 118 2.48 -6.21 -19.90
N SER A 119 2.68 -5.06 -20.52
CA SER A 119 1.75 -3.93 -20.48
C SER A 119 0.48 -4.22 -21.30
N ASN A 120 0.64 -4.75 -22.51
CA ASN A 120 -0.48 -5.21 -23.35
C ASN A 120 -1.31 -6.31 -22.65
N LEU A 121 -0.67 -7.14 -21.83
CA LEU A 121 -1.35 -8.16 -21.03
C LEU A 121 -2.21 -7.54 -19.92
N LEU A 122 -1.67 -6.58 -19.16
CA LEU A 122 -2.42 -5.88 -18.12
C LEU A 122 -3.61 -5.08 -18.68
N GLU A 123 -3.48 -4.50 -19.87
CA GLU A 123 -4.55 -3.75 -20.52
C GLU A 123 -5.73 -4.67 -20.89
N LYS A 124 -5.44 -5.88 -21.39
CA LYS A 124 -6.42 -6.88 -21.80
C LYS A 124 -7.01 -7.69 -20.64
N MET A 125 -6.37 -7.65 -19.49
CA MET A 125 -6.81 -8.38 -18.30
C MET A 125 -8.09 -7.81 -17.69
N SER A 126 -8.84 -8.66 -16.99
CA SER A 126 -9.89 -8.16 -16.10
C SER A 126 -9.26 -7.30 -14.99
N PRO A 127 -9.92 -6.24 -14.51
CA PRO A 127 -9.37 -5.42 -13.43
C PRO A 127 -9.05 -6.22 -12.16
N LYS A 128 -9.83 -7.27 -11.89
CA LYS A 128 -9.63 -8.18 -10.76
C LYS A 128 -8.32 -8.94 -10.89
N ASP A 129 -8.07 -9.50 -12.06
CA ASP A 129 -6.85 -10.27 -12.29
C ASP A 129 -5.62 -9.36 -12.31
N ALA A 130 -5.74 -8.14 -12.87
CA ALA A 130 -4.65 -7.14 -12.85
C ALA A 130 -4.25 -6.80 -11.39
N PHE A 131 -5.22 -6.48 -10.53
CA PHE A 131 -4.94 -6.27 -9.11
C PHE A 131 -4.34 -7.52 -8.44
N LYS A 132 -4.84 -8.71 -8.76
CA LYS A 132 -4.34 -9.96 -8.20
C LYS A 132 -2.88 -10.20 -8.60
N VAL A 133 -2.48 -9.90 -9.84
CA VAL A 133 -1.07 -9.93 -10.29
C VAL A 133 -0.19 -9.06 -9.39
N ILE A 134 -0.61 -7.81 -9.16
CA ILE A 134 0.12 -6.87 -8.29
C ILE A 134 0.23 -7.40 -6.86
N GLU A 135 -0.83 -7.98 -6.31
CA GLU A 135 -0.80 -8.62 -4.99
C GLU A 135 0.22 -9.78 -4.93
N ILE A 136 0.33 -10.59 -5.99
CA ILE A 136 1.34 -11.67 -6.07
C ILE A 136 2.76 -11.07 -6.13
N GLN A 137 2.97 -10.06 -6.97
CA GLN A 137 4.27 -9.40 -7.12
C GLN A 137 4.76 -8.76 -5.81
N LEU A 138 3.89 -8.04 -5.10
CA LEU A 138 4.21 -7.45 -3.80
C LEU A 138 4.48 -8.54 -2.74
N GLY A 139 3.80 -9.69 -2.83
CA GLY A 139 4.15 -10.88 -2.05
C GLY A 139 5.58 -11.37 -2.33
N PHE A 140 5.98 -11.45 -3.61
CA PHE A 140 7.35 -11.81 -3.99
C PHE A 140 8.39 -10.79 -3.54
N MET A 141 8.03 -9.49 -3.51
CA MET A 141 8.87 -8.41 -2.97
C MET A 141 9.04 -8.55 -1.46
N TYR A 142 7.96 -8.82 -0.73
CA TYR A 142 8.04 -9.09 0.69
C TYR A 142 8.97 -10.29 0.98
N ASP A 143 8.80 -11.38 0.22
CA ASP A 143 9.66 -12.55 0.31
C ASP A 143 11.13 -12.21 0.02
N LEU A 144 11.39 -11.30 -0.92
CA LEU A 144 12.74 -10.83 -1.24
C LEU A 144 13.39 -10.05 -0.10
N LEU A 145 12.64 -9.11 0.47
CA LEU A 145 13.18 -8.07 1.36
C LEU A 145 13.20 -8.51 2.83
N TYR A 146 12.17 -9.25 3.26
CA TYR A 146 11.92 -9.50 4.68
C TYR A 146 11.99 -10.97 5.09
N THR A 147 12.05 -11.90 4.14
CA THR A 147 12.12 -13.32 4.46
C THR A 147 13.48 -13.92 4.14
N LYS A 148 13.76 -15.10 4.73
CA LYS A 148 14.97 -15.87 4.41
C LYS A 148 14.91 -16.54 3.03
N ALA A 149 13.90 -16.27 2.21
CA ALA A 149 13.66 -16.97 0.95
C ALA A 149 14.90 -17.06 0.08
N LEU A 150 15.58 -15.94 -0.18
CA LEU A 150 16.75 -15.88 -1.08
C LEU A 150 17.84 -16.91 -0.79
N VAL A 151 18.18 -17.09 0.49
CA VAL A 151 19.21 -18.06 0.89
C VAL A 151 18.62 -19.45 1.05
N SER A 152 17.38 -19.54 1.51
CA SER A 152 16.71 -20.80 1.82
C SER A 152 16.38 -21.63 0.57
N TYR A 153 16.19 -20.99 -0.59
CA TYR A 153 15.94 -21.65 -1.88
C TYR A 153 17.21 -22.07 -2.63
N THR A 154 18.39 -21.83 -2.06
CA THR A 154 19.65 -22.32 -2.64
C THR A 154 19.91 -23.77 -2.18
N PRO A 155 20.57 -24.61 -3.00
CA PRO A 155 20.98 -25.96 -2.59
C PRO A 155 21.78 -25.95 -1.29
N CYS A 156 22.65 -24.94 -1.11
CA CYS A 156 23.41 -24.74 0.13
C CYS A 156 22.50 -24.46 1.33
N GLY A 157 21.51 -23.57 1.19
CA GLY A 157 20.54 -23.28 2.25
C GLY A 157 19.69 -24.48 2.66
N ILE A 158 19.29 -25.33 1.71
CA ILE A 158 18.57 -26.58 2.00
C ILE A 158 19.45 -27.53 2.82
N VAL A 159 20.72 -27.71 2.41
CA VAL A 159 21.69 -28.55 3.13
C VAL A 159 21.93 -28.01 4.55
N LEU A 160 22.08 -26.70 4.73
CA LEU A 160 22.27 -26.08 6.05
C LEU A 160 21.06 -26.32 6.98
N ARG A 161 19.84 -26.19 6.48
CA ARG A 161 18.62 -26.47 7.26
C ARG A 161 18.49 -27.94 7.64
N LEU A 162 18.73 -28.85 6.70
CA LEU A 162 18.74 -30.29 6.98
C LEU A 162 19.80 -30.62 8.03
N THR A 163 20.99 -30.02 7.91
CA THR A 163 22.08 -30.21 8.88
C THR A 163 21.69 -29.69 10.27
N SER A 164 21.10 -28.50 10.38
CA SER A 164 20.61 -27.96 11.66
C SER A 164 19.55 -28.86 12.31
N PHE A 165 18.61 -29.37 11.51
CA PHE A 165 17.56 -30.28 11.97
C PHE A 165 18.11 -31.61 12.45
N LEU A 166 19.03 -32.21 11.68
CA LEU A 166 19.68 -33.44 12.06
C LEU A 166 20.52 -33.27 13.33
N LEU A 167 21.28 -32.17 13.46
CA LEU A 167 22.07 -31.88 14.65
C LEU A 167 21.18 -31.73 15.90
N THR A 168 20.09 -30.97 15.80
CA THR A 168 19.15 -30.78 16.92
C THR A 168 18.44 -32.09 17.31
N SER A 169 18.07 -32.90 16.32
CA SER A 169 17.45 -34.21 16.53
C SER A 169 18.42 -35.22 17.16
N VAL A 170 19.67 -35.27 16.69
CA VAL A 170 20.74 -36.10 17.26
C VAL A 170 21.00 -35.71 18.71
N VAL A 171 21.02 -34.41 19.02
CA VAL A 171 21.17 -33.92 20.40
C VAL A 171 20.01 -34.40 21.28
N LEU A 172 18.77 -34.31 20.81
CA LEU A 172 17.61 -34.81 21.56
C LEU A 172 17.72 -36.32 21.83
N VAL A 173 18.07 -37.11 20.82
CA VAL A 173 18.24 -38.57 20.96
C VAL A 173 19.38 -38.90 21.92
N LEU A 174 20.56 -38.30 21.75
CA LEU A 174 21.72 -38.57 22.61
C LEU A 174 21.50 -38.08 24.05
N PHE A 175 20.78 -36.97 24.25
CA PHE A 175 20.37 -36.50 25.58
C PHE A 175 19.37 -37.48 26.23
N SER A 176 18.46 -38.06 25.45
CA SER A 176 17.51 -39.08 25.94
C SER A 176 18.16 -40.44 26.27
N LEU A 177 19.23 -40.81 25.54
CA LEU A 177 19.97 -42.06 25.72
C LEU A 177 21.11 -41.94 26.75
N ALA A 178 21.36 -40.74 27.30
CA ALA A 178 22.43 -40.53 28.27
C ALA A 178 22.19 -41.36 29.55
N PRO A 179 23.04 -42.36 29.87
CA PRO A 179 22.76 -43.29 30.96
C PRO A 179 22.90 -42.60 32.34
N HIS A 180 21.85 -42.73 33.16
CA HIS A 180 21.69 -42.66 34.63
C HIS A 180 22.58 -41.74 35.53
N ASN A 181 23.46 -40.89 35.00
CA ASN A 181 24.11 -39.80 35.74
C ASN A 181 23.23 -38.54 35.84
N VAL A 182 22.00 -38.65 35.32
CA VAL A 182 20.96 -37.63 35.35
C VAL A 182 20.57 -37.22 36.78
N HIS A 183 20.84 -38.07 37.78
CA HIS A 183 20.63 -37.75 39.20
C HIS A 183 21.52 -36.62 39.75
N LYS A 184 22.56 -36.19 39.03
CA LYS A 184 23.36 -35.00 39.39
C LYS A 184 22.72 -33.68 38.95
N TYR A 185 21.74 -33.72 38.06
CA TYR A 185 21.07 -32.53 37.52
C TYR A 185 19.69 -32.35 38.14
N SER A 186 19.27 -31.11 38.34
CA SER A 186 17.93 -30.83 38.85
C SER A 186 16.87 -31.34 37.86
N LYS A 187 15.78 -31.92 38.38
CA LYS A 187 14.61 -32.29 37.56
C LYS A 187 14.10 -31.11 36.73
N VAL A 188 14.25 -29.90 37.26
CA VAL A 188 13.87 -28.64 36.60
C VAL A 188 14.73 -28.39 35.35
N ASP A 189 16.06 -28.49 35.48
CA ASP A 189 17.00 -28.26 34.35
C ASP A 189 16.82 -29.28 33.23
N LEU A 190 16.50 -30.53 33.61
CA LEU A 190 16.15 -31.58 32.66
C LEU A 190 14.88 -31.23 31.86
N CYS A 191 13.83 -30.82 32.57
CA CYS A 191 12.56 -30.43 31.97
C CYS A 191 12.72 -29.24 31.02
N ILE A 192 13.50 -28.22 31.43
CA ILE A 192 13.81 -27.05 30.60
C ILE A 192 14.54 -27.48 29.32
N THR A 193 15.57 -28.31 29.44
CA THR A 193 16.39 -28.74 28.29
C THR A 193 15.57 -29.54 27.28
N PHE A 194 14.76 -30.50 27.73
CA PHE A 194 13.85 -31.24 26.85
C PHE A 194 12.83 -30.33 26.16
N SER A 195 12.23 -29.40 26.92
CA SER A 195 11.24 -28.47 26.37
C SER A 195 11.85 -27.57 25.29
N LEU A 196 13.07 -27.04 25.52
CA LEU A 196 13.79 -26.22 24.55
C LEU A 196 14.14 -26.99 23.27
N LEU A 197 14.60 -28.24 23.38
CA LEU A 197 14.92 -29.07 22.21
C LEU A 197 13.67 -29.43 21.40
N VAL A 198 12.57 -29.80 22.07
CA VAL A 198 11.29 -30.08 21.40
C VAL A 198 10.76 -28.84 20.69
N VAL A 199 10.73 -27.69 21.37
CA VAL A 199 10.32 -26.42 20.76
C VAL A 199 11.21 -26.06 19.57
N ALA A 200 12.53 -26.26 19.67
CA ALA A 200 13.45 -26.01 18.57
C ALA A 200 13.16 -26.88 17.34
N ILE A 201 12.89 -28.18 17.53
CA ILE A 201 12.52 -29.11 16.45
C ILE A 201 11.17 -28.74 15.84
N VAL A 202 10.18 -28.40 16.68
CA VAL A 202 8.85 -27.96 16.22
C VAL A 202 8.96 -26.68 15.39
N LEU A 203 9.76 -25.71 15.82
CA LEU A 203 10.01 -24.48 15.07
C LEU A 203 10.72 -24.73 13.74
N GLU A 204 11.68 -25.66 13.69
CA GLU A 204 12.35 -26.05 12.45
C GLU A 204 11.41 -26.80 11.49
N LEU A 205 10.55 -27.69 12.02
CA LEU A 205 9.51 -28.35 11.23
C LEU A 205 8.50 -27.35 10.69
N TYR A 206 8.06 -26.39 11.52
CA TYR A 206 7.18 -25.31 11.09
C TYR A 206 7.84 -24.46 9.98
N ALA A 207 9.12 -24.09 10.14
CA ALA A 207 9.85 -23.35 9.12
C ALA A 207 10.02 -24.15 7.80
N ALA A 208 10.20 -25.47 7.88
CA ALA A 208 10.24 -26.35 6.72
C ALA A 208 8.87 -26.45 6.03
N LEU A 209 7.78 -26.57 6.79
CA LEU A 209 6.42 -26.55 6.26
C LEU A 209 6.09 -25.22 5.61
N ALA A 210 6.34 -24.09 6.29
CA ALA A 210 6.16 -22.75 5.74
C ALA A 210 6.99 -22.54 4.45
N PHE A 211 8.18 -23.15 4.39
CA PHE A 211 9.01 -23.16 3.19
C PHE A 211 8.40 -24.00 2.06
N LEU A 212 7.81 -25.16 2.32
CA LEU A 212 7.13 -25.95 1.29
C LEU A 212 5.90 -25.21 0.72
N PHE A 213 5.21 -24.45 1.56
CA PHE A 213 4.02 -23.68 1.22
C PHE A 213 4.32 -22.20 0.90
N SER A 214 5.41 -21.88 0.20
CA SER A 214 5.67 -20.51 -0.28
C SER A 214 5.61 -20.43 -1.81
N ASP A 215 5.20 -19.26 -2.30
CA ASP A 215 5.04 -18.97 -3.73
C ASP A 215 6.34 -19.20 -4.52
N ARG A 216 7.51 -18.98 -3.91
CA ARG A 216 8.81 -19.24 -4.56
C ARG A 216 9.13 -20.72 -4.72
N THR A 217 8.67 -21.56 -3.79
CA THR A 217 8.84 -23.02 -3.89
C THR A 217 8.05 -23.58 -5.05
N LEU A 218 6.87 -23.03 -5.32
CA LEU A 218 6.04 -23.37 -6.47
C LEU A 218 6.74 -23.05 -7.79
N VAL A 219 7.32 -21.86 -7.91
CA VAL A 219 8.12 -21.47 -9.09
C VAL A 219 9.35 -22.38 -9.25
N TRP A 220 10.05 -22.68 -8.15
CA TRP A 220 11.20 -23.59 -8.16
C TRP A 220 10.82 -25.03 -8.57
N MET A 221 9.76 -25.59 -7.99
CA MET A 221 9.27 -26.95 -8.30
C MET A 221 8.88 -27.08 -9.77
N ARG A 222 8.37 -26.01 -10.38
CA ARG A 222 8.05 -25.96 -11.80
C ARG A 222 9.28 -25.94 -12.68
N LYS A 223 10.29 -25.12 -12.33
CA LYS A 223 11.58 -25.10 -13.03
C LYS A 223 12.25 -26.48 -13.05
N HIS A 224 11.96 -27.31 -12.05
CA HIS A 224 12.48 -28.67 -11.89
C HIS A 224 11.46 -29.78 -12.24
N ASN A 225 10.40 -29.49 -13.01
CA ASN A 225 9.44 -30.46 -13.57
C ASN A 225 8.60 -31.31 -12.59
N PHE A 226 8.03 -30.71 -11.54
CA PHE A 226 7.03 -31.35 -10.66
C PHE A 226 5.59 -30.77 -10.82
N PRO A 227 4.92 -30.93 -11.98
CA PRO A 227 3.70 -30.17 -12.34
C PRO A 227 2.39 -30.59 -11.64
N SER A 228 2.33 -31.82 -11.10
CA SER A 228 1.12 -32.31 -10.42
C SER A 228 1.05 -31.84 -8.97
N LEU A 229 2.19 -31.87 -8.27
CA LEU A 229 2.31 -31.37 -6.90
C LEU A 229 2.21 -29.84 -6.87
N SER A 230 2.76 -29.15 -7.88
CA SER A 230 2.65 -27.69 -7.99
C SER A 230 1.20 -27.24 -8.11
N ARG A 231 0.38 -27.83 -9.00
CA ARG A 231 -1.03 -27.45 -9.16
C ARG A 231 -1.85 -27.61 -7.89
N TYR A 232 -1.66 -28.71 -7.16
CA TYR A 232 -2.34 -28.94 -5.88
C TYR A 232 -1.97 -27.87 -4.85
N ILE A 233 -0.66 -27.62 -4.67
CA ILE A 233 -0.16 -26.62 -3.72
C ILE A 233 -0.56 -25.19 -4.14
N THR A 234 -0.53 -24.85 -5.44
CA THR A 234 -0.97 -23.56 -5.99
C THR A 234 -2.43 -23.26 -5.62
N SER A 235 -3.33 -24.24 -5.78
CA SER A 235 -4.74 -24.08 -5.44
C SER A 235 -4.96 -23.83 -3.94
N LEU A 236 -4.16 -24.47 -3.10
CA LEU A 236 -4.18 -24.31 -1.64
C LEU A 236 -3.58 -22.97 -1.19
N LEU A 237 -2.58 -22.45 -1.89
CA LEU A 237 -1.87 -21.23 -1.50
C LEU A 237 -2.56 -19.94 -1.94
N ILE A 238 -2.99 -19.88 -3.20
CA ILE A 238 -3.63 -18.69 -3.77
C ILE A 238 -4.96 -18.39 -3.09
N HIS A 239 -5.68 -19.41 -2.62
CA HIS A 239 -6.95 -19.23 -1.90
C HIS A 239 -6.79 -18.94 -0.40
N ARG A 240 -5.62 -19.20 0.20
CA ARG A 240 -5.48 -19.25 1.68
C ARG A 240 -4.59 -18.16 2.27
N ASN A 241 -3.70 -17.56 1.48
CA ASN A 241 -2.86 -16.46 1.94
C ASN A 241 -3.43 -15.11 1.50
N HIS A 242 -4.05 -14.38 2.43
CA HIS A 242 -4.19 -12.94 2.29
C HIS A 242 -2.79 -12.31 2.31
N ARG A 243 -2.23 -12.05 1.11
CA ARG A 243 -0.86 -11.52 0.92
C ARG A 243 -0.70 -10.08 1.42
N TRP A 244 -1.83 -9.40 1.61
CA TRP A 244 -1.92 -8.11 2.27
C TRP A 244 -3.27 -8.03 3.00
N SER A 245 -3.44 -7.01 3.84
CA SER A 245 -4.62 -6.90 4.70
C SER A 245 -5.94 -6.80 3.92
N ASN A 246 -5.93 -6.28 2.68
CA ASN A 246 -7.11 -5.87 1.93
C ASN A 246 -7.97 -4.83 2.67
N TYR A 247 -7.35 -4.06 3.58
CA TYR A 247 -7.95 -2.93 4.27
C TYR A 247 -7.22 -1.64 3.90
N MET A 248 -7.98 -0.55 3.83
CA MET A 248 -7.46 0.80 3.74
C MET A 248 -7.92 1.62 4.95
N GLY A 249 -7.05 2.52 5.41
CA GLY A 249 -7.38 3.47 6.45
C GLY A 249 -8.47 4.46 5.99
N GLN A 250 -9.20 5.00 6.95
CA GLN A 250 -10.27 5.96 6.72
C GLN A 250 -10.22 6.99 7.84
N PHE A 251 -10.13 8.26 7.46
CA PHE A 251 -10.18 9.37 8.40
C PHE A 251 -11.24 10.35 7.95
N ASN A 252 -12.22 10.62 8.82
CA ASN A 252 -13.28 11.59 8.57
C ASN A 252 -12.97 12.86 9.36
N LEU A 253 -12.53 13.91 8.67
CA LEU A 253 -12.15 15.18 9.28
C LEU A 253 -13.33 15.85 10.00
N LEU A 254 -14.54 15.81 9.43
CA LEU A 254 -15.72 16.39 10.06
C LEU A 254 -16.03 15.70 11.40
N SER A 255 -15.92 14.37 11.47
CA SER A 255 -16.13 13.65 12.74
C SER A 255 -15.08 13.97 13.79
N TYR A 256 -13.88 14.36 13.35
CA TYR A 256 -12.82 14.82 14.23
C TYR A 256 -13.12 16.23 14.78
N PHE A 257 -13.70 17.13 13.97
CA PHE A 257 -14.13 18.46 14.44
C PHE A 257 -15.20 18.38 15.55
N PHE A 258 -16.14 17.44 15.43
CA PHE A 258 -17.18 17.19 16.45
C PHE A 258 -16.67 16.53 17.73
N ASN A 259 -15.39 16.15 17.79
CA ASN A 259 -14.79 15.42 18.91
C ASN A 259 -15.65 14.22 19.40
N GLU A 260 -16.20 13.41 18.48
CA GLU A 260 -17.17 12.35 18.81
C GLU A 260 -16.63 11.22 19.71
N LYS A 261 -15.32 11.08 19.81
CA LYS A 261 -14.63 10.00 20.54
C LYS A 261 -13.65 10.59 21.56
N PRO A 262 -14.15 11.33 22.57
CA PRO A 262 -13.29 11.96 23.56
C PRO A 262 -12.44 10.91 24.29
N MET A 263 -11.23 11.31 24.66
CA MET A 263 -10.24 10.43 25.29
C MET A 263 -10.31 10.54 26.82
N GLY A 264 -10.42 9.39 27.51
CA GLY A 264 -10.24 9.32 28.96
C GLY A 264 -8.78 9.50 29.38
N PHE A 265 -8.53 10.00 30.59
CA PHE A 265 -7.19 10.19 31.17
C PHE A 265 -6.26 11.16 30.40
N ARG A 266 -6.82 12.21 29.80
CA ARG A 266 -6.08 13.22 29.01
C ARG A 266 -4.86 13.77 29.75
N GLY A 267 -4.95 14.05 31.06
CA GLY A 267 -3.85 14.62 31.85
C GLY A 267 -2.61 13.72 31.96
N ILE A 268 -2.76 12.39 32.04
CA ILE A 268 -1.62 11.46 32.09
C ILE A 268 -0.96 11.36 30.71
N LEU A 269 -1.77 11.37 29.65
CA LEU A 269 -1.29 11.25 28.27
C LEU A 269 -0.67 12.55 27.74
N GLU A 270 -1.14 13.70 28.21
CA GLU A 270 -0.53 15.02 27.99
C GLU A 270 0.88 15.07 28.58
N LEU A 271 1.09 14.50 29.77
CA LEU A 271 2.41 14.42 30.40
C LEU A 271 3.41 13.58 29.58
N LEU A 272 2.92 12.57 28.86
CA LEU A 272 3.73 11.73 27.96
C LEU A 272 3.86 12.27 26.52
N LYS A 273 3.13 13.34 26.16
CA LYS A 273 3.05 13.89 24.79
C LYS A 273 2.58 12.88 23.72
N ILE A 274 1.75 11.90 24.09
CA ILE A 274 1.21 10.88 23.16
C ILE A 274 -0.30 11.04 22.97
N ASN A 275 -0.95 11.94 23.71
CA ASN A 275 -2.39 12.22 23.65
C ASN A 275 -2.86 12.47 22.21
N GLU A 276 -2.20 13.36 21.47
CA GLU A 276 -2.65 13.78 20.16
C GLU A 276 -2.55 12.66 19.12
N LYS A 277 -1.44 11.91 19.12
CA LYS A 277 -1.26 10.76 18.23
C LYS A 277 -2.30 9.67 18.51
N LEU A 278 -2.58 9.39 19.77
CA LEU A 278 -3.62 8.43 20.18
C LEU A 278 -5.02 8.93 19.85
N GLU A 279 -5.25 10.24 19.91
CA GLU A 279 -6.54 10.85 19.60
C GLU A 279 -6.83 10.67 18.12
N LYS A 280 -5.90 11.10 17.25
CA LYS A 280 -5.95 10.88 15.80
C LYS A 280 -6.22 9.39 15.48
N GLN A 281 -5.53 8.46 16.14
CA GLN A 281 -5.75 7.02 15.96
C GLN A 281 -7.16 6.51 16.31
N ARG A 282 -7.87 7.12 17.28
CA ARG A 282 -9.26 6.71 17.60
C ARG A 282 -10.24 7.05 16.47
N TYR A 283 -9.93 8.07 15.68
CA TYR A 283 -10.72 8.48 14.52
C TYR A 283 -10.31 7.75 13.24
N ALA A 284 -9.12 7.12 13.21
CA ALA A 284 -8.72 6.21 12.16
C ALA A 284 -9.59 4.93 12.20
N GLY A 285 -10.36 4.71 11.15
CA GLY A 285 -11.03 3.44 10.89
C GLY A 285 -10.31 2.66 9.80
N TYR A 286 -10.53 1.36 9.74
CA TYR A 286 -10.10 0.53 8.61
C TYR A 286 -11.32 -0.04 7.91
N ARG A 287 -11.35 0.05 6.58
CA ARG A 287 -12.41 -0.51 5.74
C ARG A 287 -11.79 -1.45 4.74
N GLN A 288 -12.45 -2.58 4.51
CA GLN A 288 -12.05 -3.50 3.45
C GLN A 288 -12.13 -2.79 2.09
N VAL A 289 -11.12 -3.00 1.25
CA VAL A 289 -11.12 -2.52 -0.14
C VAL A 289 -12.04 -3.46 -0.93
N PRO A 290 -13.23 -3.00 -1.36
CA PRO A 290 -14.15 -3.86 -2.11
C PRO A 290 -13.59 -4.10 -3.52
N GLU A 291 -14.00 -5.22 -4.14
CA GLU A 291 -13.61 -5.53 -5.53
C GLU A 291 -14.06 -4.44 -6.51
N ASP A 292 -15.24 -3.86 -6.31
CA ASP A 292 -15.73 -2.78 -7.16
C ASP A 292 -14.78 -1.57 -7.14
N LEU A 293 -14.14 -1.25 -6.01
CA LEU A 293 -13.17 -0.14 -5.93
C LEU A 293 -11.91 -0.45 -6.72
N LYS A 294 -11.48 -1.72 -6.77
CA LYS A 294 -10.36 -2.16 -7.61
C LYS A 294 -10.71 -1.97 -9.09
N GLU A 295 -11.91 -2.38 -9.50
CA GLU A 295 -12.43 -2.16 -10.86
C GLU A 295 -12.48 -0.67 -11.22
N TRP A 296 -13.01 0.14 -10.30
CA TRP A 296 -13.09 1.60 -10.43
C TRP A 296 -11.74 2.26 -10.68
N LEU A 297 -10.72 1.83 -9.94
CA LEU A 297 -9.35 2.35 -10.02
C LEU A 297 -8.67 2.01 -11.34
N VAL A 298 -8.89 0.79 -11.86
CA VAL A 298 -8.40 0.43 -13.20
C VAL A 298 -9.13 1.24 -14.27
N MET A 299 -10.45 1.39 -14.16
CA MET A 299 -11.23 2.18 -15.12
C MET A 299 -10.77 3.65 -15.18
N HIS A 300 -10.61 4.31 -14.03
CA HIS A 300 -10.11 5.68 -13.96
C HIS A 300 -8.68 5.81 -14.49
N SER A 301 -7.83 4.80 -14.27
CA SER A 301 -6.48 4.79 -14.86
C SER A 301 -6.53 4.77 -16.39
N LYS A 302 -7.32 3.87 -16.99
CA LYS A 302 -7.45 3.78 -18.45
C LYS A 302 -7.95 5.09 -19.05
N LYS A 303 -8.95 5.71 -18.40
CA LYS A 303 -9.49 7.02 -18.79
C LYS A 303 -8.45 8.14 -18.68
N PHE A 304 -7.69 8.17 -17.59
CA PHE A 304 -6.62 9.16 -17.41
C PHE A 304 -5.57 9.06 -18.52
N TRP A 305 -5.14 7.84 -18.86
CA TRP A 305 -4.17 7.60 -19.93
C TRP A 305 -4.72 7.91 -21.32
N SER A 306 -5.98 7.60 -21.61
CA SER A 306 -6.57 7.96 -22.91
C SER A 306 -6.58 9.47 -23.13
N ILE A 307 -6.85 10.25 -22.08
CA ILE A 307 -6.81 11.72 -22.15
C ILE A 307 -5.38 12.23 -22.38
N ILE A 308 -4.39 11.65 -21.70
CA ILE A 308 -2.98 12.00 -21.90
C ILE A 308 -2.54 11.71 -23.34
N LYS A 309 -2.92 10.55 -23.89
CA LYS A 309 -2.58 10.12 -25.25
C LYS A 309 -3.13 11.06 -26.31
N GLU A 310 -4.33 11.59 -26.11
CA GLU A 310 -4.93 12.59 -26.99
C GLU A 310 -4.23 13.95 -26.92
N SER A 311 -3.57 14.27 -25.79
CA SER A 311 -2.78 15.49 -25.61
C SER A 311 -1.32 15.33 -26.07
N GLN A 312 -1.07 15.23 -27.39
CA GLN A 312 0.30 15.15 -27.93
C GLN A 312 1.10 16.46 -27.68
N GLY A 313 2.25 16.39 -26.99
CA GLY A 313 3.22 17.50 -26.88
C GLY A 313 4.00 17.58 -25.54
N THR A 314 4.86 18.60 -25.39
CA THR A 314 5.69 18.94 -24.20
C THR A 314 4.88 19.05 -22.88
N GLU A 315 3.54 19.19 -22.98
CA GLU A 315 2.59 19.08 -21.86
C GLU A 315 2.57 17.68 -21.20
N SER A 316 2.92 16.61 -21.92
CA SER A 316 3.05 15.24 -21.41
C SER A 316 4.09 15.12 -20.28
N MET A 317 5.17 15.92 -20.33
CA MET A 317 6.19 15.90 -19.27
C MET A 317 5.78 16.69 -18.03
N MET A 318 4.87 17.66 -18.17
CA MET A 318 4.20 18.34 -17.05
C MET A 318 3.01 17.56 -16.47
N ALA A 319 2.52 16.52 -17.16
CA ALA A 319 1.42 15.66 -16.71
C ALA A 319 1.67 15.02 -15.33
N LEU A 320 2.93 14.90 -14.94
CA LEU A 320 3.38 14.42 -13.64
C LEU A 320 3.05 15.36 -12.45
N SER A 321 2.63 16.59 -12.73
CA SER A 321 2.20 17.60 -11.74
C SER A 321 0.69 17.81 -11.71
N TRP A 322 -0.06 17.09 -12.55
CA TRP A 322 -1.50 17.28 -12.73
C TRP A 322 -2.23 16.66 -11.56
N ARG A 323 -2.40 17.44 -10.49
CA ARG A 323 -3.20 17.08 -9.32
C ARG A 323 -4.67 17.46 -9.58
N GLY A 324 -5.36 16.70 -10.42
CA GLY A 324 -6.74 16.97 -10.81
C GLY A 324 -6.89 17.88 -12.03
N SER A 325 -5.79 18.35 -12.63
CA SER A 325 -5.83 19.37 -13.68
C SER A 325 -6.39 18.85 -15.01
N VAL A 326 -6.25 17.54 -15.28
CA VAL A 326 -6.86 16.90 -16.44
C VAL A 326 -8.36 16.84 -16.29
N SER A 327 -8.80 16.35 -15.14
CA SER A 327 -10.22 16.15 -14.84
C SER A 327 -10.98 17.47 -14.79
N LEU A 328 -10.34 18.52 -14.26
CA LEU A 328 -10.98 19.83 -14.07
C LEU A 328 -10.94 20.76 -15.28
N ARG A 329 -10.10 20.50 -16.30
CA ARG A 329 -9.95 21.37 -17.49
C ARG A 329 -11.28 21.60 -18.22
N SER A 330 -12.22 20.65 -18.09
CA SER A 330 -13.56 20.72 -18.68
C SER A 330 -14.62 21.37 -17.79
N MET A 331 -14.28 21.70 -16.53
CA MET A 331 -15.25 22.10 -15.49
C MET A 331 -15.00 23.47 -14.88
N LEU A 332 -13.74 23.87 -14.76
CA LEU A 332 -13.33 25.10 -14.08
C LEU A 332 -12.47 25.98 -15.00
N PRO A 333 -12.42 27.30 -14.76
CA PRO A 333 -11.52 28.20 -15.46
C PRO A 333 -10.06 27.74 -15.31
N LYS A 334 -9.25 27.93 -16.36
CA LYS A 334 -7.85 27.45 -16.42
C LYS A 334 -7.01 27.92 -15.23
N ASP A 335 -7.18 29.17 -14.81
CA ASP A 335 -6.41 29.75 -13.72
C ASP A 335 -6.79 29.14 -12.35
N THR A 336 -8.08 28.86 -12.14
CA THR A 336 -8.56 28.13 -10.95
C THR A 336 -8.01 26.70 -10.92
N VAL A 337 -7.96 26.02 -12.08
CA VAL A 337 -7.39 24.67 -12.19
C VAL A 337 -5.90 24.68 -11.86
N TYR A 338 -5.15 25.65 -12.38
CA TYR A 338 -3.72 25.79 -12.11
C TYR A 338 -3.44 25.99 -10.62
N ILE A 339 -4.16 26.90 -9.95
CA ILE A 339 -3.95 27.18 -8.53
C ILE A 339 -4.26 25.96 -7.66
N LEU A 340 -5.38 25.28 -7.91
CA LEU A 340 -5.82 24.13 -7.11
C LEU A 340 -4.98 22.86 -7.36
N SER A 341 -4.35 22.76 -8.52
CA SER A 341 -3.56 21.57 -8.91
C SER A 341 -2.08 21.75 -8.60
N THR A 342 -1.47 22.85 -9.06
CA THR A 342 -0.01 23.06 -9.00
C THR A 342 0.39 24.19 -8.06
N GLY A 343 -0.54 25.07 -7.66
CA GLY A 343 -0.25 26.22 -6.80
C GLY A 343 0.00 25.90 -5.32
N ILE A 344 -0.57 24.79 -4.81
CA ILE A 344 -0.49 24.38 -3.39
C ILE A 344 0.36 23.13 -3.18
N GLU A 345 0.85 22.88 -1.95
CA GLU A 345 1.48 21.60 -1.59
C GLU A 345 0.47 20.44 -1.58
N LEU A 346 0.93 19.20 -1.82
CA LEU A 346 0.03 18.04 -1.94
C LEU A 346 -0.81 17.83 -0.68
N GLN A 347 -0.21 18.06 0.49
CA GLN A 347 -0.87 17.96 1.79
C GLN A 347 -2.01 18.98 1.92
N GLN A 348 -1.80 20.22 1.47
CA GLN A 348 -2.84 21.25 1.43
C GLN A 348 -3.93 20.88 0.44
N THR A 349 -3.57 20.37 -0.75
CA THR A 349 -4.53 19.86 -1.74
C THR A 349 -5.43 18.79 -1.13
N ILE A 350 -4.85 17.82 -0.42
CA ILE A 350 -5.61 16.74 0.23
C ILE A 350 -6.62 17.31 1.24
N ILE A 351 -6.23 18.28 2.07
CA ILE A 351 -7.13 18.90 3.07
C ILE A 351 -8.28 19.63 2.37
N VAL A 352 -7.97 20.53 1.43
CA VAL A 352 -8.94 21.37 0.71
C VAL A 352 -9.95 20.49 -0.04
N TRP A 353 -9.46 19.50 -0.79
CA TRP A 353 -10.31 18.58 -1.53
C TRP A 353 -11.11 17.67 -0.63
N HIS A 354 -10.55 17.22 0.51
CA HIS A 354 -11.27 16.39 1.46
C HIS A 354 -12.48 17.13 2.04
N ILE A 355 -12.28 18.39 2.45
CA ILE A 355 -13.35 19.26 2.92
C ILE A 355 -14.39 19.45 1.81
N ALA A 356 -13.96 19.84 0.60
CA ALA A 356 -14.86 20.05 -0.52
C ALA A 356 -15.68 18.79 -0.87
N THR A 357 -15.05 17.62 -0.82
CA THR A 357 -15.69 16.33 -1.12
C THR A 357 -16.69 15.93 -0.03
N GLU A 358 -16.37 16.10 1.26
CA GLU A 358 -17.32 15.81 2.34
C GLU A 358 -18.51 16.78 2.31
N LEU A 359 -18.28 18.07 2.03
CA LEU A 359 -19.35 19.06 1.89
C LEU A 359 -20.27 18.71 0.70
N CYS A 360 -19.71 18.53 -0.50
CA CYS A 360 -20.48 18.09 -1.67
C CYS A 360 -21.23 16.79 -1.41
N TYR A 361 -20.61 15.82 -0.72
CA TYR A 361 -21.26 14.55 -0.39
C TYR A 361 -22.51 14.75 0.48
N HIS A 362 -22.45 15.67 1.45
CA HIS A 362 -23.56 15.99 2.34
C HIS A 362 -24.63 16.85 1.65
N LEU A 363 -24.24 17.78 0.77
CA LEU A 363 -25.16 18.60 -0.02
C LEU A 363 -25.96 17.74 -1.02
N ASP A 364 -25.30 16.81 -1.69
CA ASP A 364 -25.93 15.94 -2.70
C ASP A 364 -26.56 14.66 -2.09
N HIS A 365 -26.54 14.52 -0.75
CA HIS A 365 -26.96 13.29 -0.06
C HIS A 365 -28.39 12.87 -0.39
N ASP A 366 -29.32 13.83 -0.39
CA ASP A 366 -30.74 13.57 -0.64
C ASP A 366 -30.99 13.07 -2.07
N TYR A 367 -30.27 13.61 -3.04
CA TYR A 367 -30.34 13.20 -4.46
C TYR A 367 -29.90 11.74 -4.63
N PHE A 368 -28.73 11.38 -4.09
CA PHE A 368 -28.18 10.03 -4.26
C PHE A 368 -28.92 8.97 -3.43
N THR A 369 -29.43 9.32 -2.25
CA THR A 369 -30.23 8.40 -1.44
C THR A 369 -31.55 8.04 -2.15
N GLN A 370 -32.18 9.00 -2.84
CA GLN A 370 -33.37 8.71 -3.64
C GLN A 370 -33.04 7.81 -4.85
N LYS A 371 -31.96 8.10 -5.58
CA LYS A 371 -31.50 7.28 -6.73
C LYS A 371 -31.12 5.85 -6.34
N GLU A 372 -30.58 5.63 -5.14
CA GLU A 372 -30.28 4.29 -4.63
C GLU A 372 -31.52 3.40 -4.47
N THR A 373 -32.65 3.99 -4.05
CA THR A 373 -33.89 3.23 -3.87
C THR A 373 -34.60 2.87 -5.18
N ARG A 374 -34.20 3.50 -6.30
CA ARG A 374 -34.77 3.28 -7.65
C ARG A 374 -33.64 3.23 -8.69
N PRO A 375 -32.82 2.16 -8.70
CA PRO A 375 -31.69 2.07 -9.60
C PRO A 375 -32.16 2.00 -11.07
N SER A 376 -31.58 2.84 -11.92
CA SER A 376 -31.78 2.84 -13.37
C SER A 376 -30.44 3.00 -14.09
N GLY A 377 -29.93 1.96 -14.76
CA GLY A 377 -28.76 2.02 -15.67
C GLY A 377 -27.65 2.99 -15.27
N SER A 378 -27.53 4.12 -15.98
CA SER A 378 -26.52 5.18 -15.76
C SER A 378 -26.44 5.72 -14.33
N ALA A 379 -27.54 5.66 -13.56
CA ALA A 379 -27.57 6.08 -12.16
C ALA A 379 -26.64 5.25 -11.27
N GLU A 380 -26.42 3.97 -11.60
CA GLU A 380 -25.58 3.07 -10.81
C GLU A 380 -24.12 3.52 -10.83
N THR A 381 -23.59 3.90 -12.00
CA THR A 381 -22.23 4.40 -12.18
C THR A 381 -21.99 5.70 -11.40
N VAL A 382 -22.95 6.63 -11.40
CA VAL A 382 -22.79 7.92 -10.70
C VAL A 382 -22.86 7.75 -9.19
N VAL A 383 -23.83 6.97 -8.68
CA VAL A 383 -23.91 6.61 -7.25
C VAL A 383 -22.62 5.93 -6.80
N PHE A 384 -22.05 5.12 -7.67
CA PHE A 384 -20.80 4.43 -7.42
C PHE A 384 -19.60 5.39 -7.35
N ASN A 385 -19.44 6.31 -8.32
CA ASN A 385 -18.43 7.38 -8.29
C ASN A 385 -18.54 8.25 -7.03
N TRP A 386 -19.77 8.60 -6.63
CA TRP A 386 -20.06 9.34 -5.40
C TRP A 386 -19.53 8.63 -4.15
N LYS A 387 -19.79 7.33 -4.02
CA LYS A 387 -19.32 6.50 -2.91
C LYS A 387 -17.80 6.33 -2.92
N MET A 388 -17.21 6.04 -4.08
CA MET A 388 -15.77 5.77 -4.18
C MET A 388 -14.93 7.03 -3.98
N SER A 389 -15.36 8.17 -4.53
CA SER A 389 -14.71 9.47 -4.30
C SER A 389 -14.58 9.77 -2.81
N LYS A 390 -15.66 9.59 -2.04
CA LYS A 390 -15.62 9.78 -0.58
C LYS A 390 -14.66 8.82 0.12
N ARG A 391 -14.64 7.55 -0.27
CA ARG A 391 -13.77 6.54 0.35
C ARG A 391 -12.29 6.83 0.11
N ILE A 392 -11.94 7.23 -1.11
CA ILE A 392 -10.57 7.62 -1.47
C ILE A 392 -10.18 8.90 -0.75
N SER A 393 -11.08 9.89 -0.73
CA SER A 393 -10.88 11.14 -0.01
C SER A 393 -10.51 10.89 1.47
N ARG A 394 -11.27 10.03 2.15
CA ARG A 394 -11.00 9.63 3.55
C ARG A 394 -9.72 8.83 3.71
N TYR A 395 -9.33 8.05 2.71
CA TYR A 395 -8.07 7.32 2.73
C TYR A 395 -6.87 8.26 2.57
N MET A 396 -6.94 9.22 1.64
CA MET A 396 -5.91 10.24 1.48
C MET A 396 -5.77 11.11 2.73
N MET A 397 -6.89 11.48 3.36
CA MET A 397 -6.90 12.17 4.64
C MET A 397 -6.31 11.31 5.77
N TYR A 398 -6.53 9.99 5.77
CA TYR A 398 -5.89 9.06 6.71
C TYR A 398 -4.37 9.02 6.51
N LEU A 399 -3.90 8.94 5.28
CA LEU A 399 -2.46 8.96 4.98
C LEU A 399 -1.83 10.25 5.52
N LEU A 400 -2.49 11.40 5.31
CA LEU A 400 -1.99 12.67 5.83
C LEU A 400 -2.02 12.77 7.36
N ALA A 401 -3.11 12.35 8.01
CA ALA A 401 -3.29 12.52 9.45
C ALA A 401 -2.54 11.48 10.31
N ILE A 402 -2.45 10.22 9.85
CA ILE A 402 -1.94 9.08 10.64
C ILE A 402 -0.59 8.60 10.13
N SER A 403 -0.38 8.60 8.82
CA SER A 403 0.81 8.04 8.18
C SER A 403 1.53 9.07 7.28
N PRO A 404 1.83 10.29 7.75
CA PRO A 404 2.37 11.36 6.90
C PRO A 404 3.72 11.01 6.26
N GLU A 405 4.45 10.06 6.86
CA GLU A 405 5.70 9.50 6.33
C GLU A 405 5.53 8.75 5.00
N THR A 406 4.30 8.38 4.65
CA THR A 406 3.93 7.78 3.36
C THR A 406 3.66 8.80 2.25
N LEU A 407 3.60 10.09 2.57
CA LEU A 407 3.45 11.16 1.60
C LEU A 407 4.81 11.85 1.35
N PRO A 408 5.03 12.40 0.15
CA PRO A 408 6.28 13.08 -0.17
C PRO A 408 6.61 14.27 0.73
N ALA A 409 7.91 14.61 0.77
CA ALA A 409 8.56 15.50 1.72
C ALA A 409 7.93 16.91 1.83
N SER A 410 6.96 17.05 2.75
CA SER A 410 6.57 18.26 3.50
C SER A 410 5.81 17.84 4.79
N GLY A 411 6.25 16.75 5.44
CA GLY A 411 5.51 16.13 6.55
C GLY A 411 5.23 17.08 7.74
N ALA A 412 6.16 17.98 8.05
CA ALA A 412 5.99 18.96 9.13
C ALA A 412 4.99 20.08 8.74
N ILE A 413 5.13 20.66 7.55
CA ILE A 413 4.24 21.74 7.06
C ILE A 413 2.81 21.21 6.87
N GLY A 414 2.68 20.00 6.31
CA GLY A 414 1.39 19.33 6.17
C GLY A 414 0.69 19.05 7.50
N GLN A 415 1.44 18.67 8.55
CA GLN A 415 0.88 18.47 9.89
C GLN A 415 0.47 19.79 10.56
N ILE A 416 1.28 20.85 10.43
CA ILE A 416 0.92 22.20 10.91
C ILE A 416 -0.37 22.68 10.26
N ASN A 417 -0.46 22.54 8.93
CA ASN A 417 -1.66 22.91 8.17
C ASN A 417 -2.88 22.07 8.57
N PHE A 418 -2.69 20.78 8.80
CA PHE A 418 -3.74 19.89 9.29
C PHE A 418 -4.25 20.31 10.67
N GLU A 419 -3.34 20.55 11.62
CA GLU A 419 -3.68 20.96 12.99
C GLU A 419 -4.37 22.32 13.02
N GLY A 420 -3.86 23.30 12.27
CA GLY A 420 -4.49 24.61 12.12
C GLY A 420 -5.91 24.52 11.54
N THR A 421 -6.11 23.68 10.53
CA THR A 421 -7.45 23.42 9.95
C THR A 421 -8.37 22.74 10.97
N CYS A 422 -7.85 21.85 11.82
CA CYS A 422 -8.63 21.21 12.88
C CYS A 422 -9.06 22.17 13.97
N ASP A 423 -8.19 23.09 14.38
CA ASP A 423 -8.51 24.12 15.35
C ASP A 423 -9.58 25.09 14.83
N GLU A 424 -9.47 25.48 13.56
CA GLU A 424 -10.47 26.30 12.89
C GLU A 424 -11.82 25.57 12.77
N GLY A 425 -11.80 24.34 12.27
CA GLY A 425 -13.00 23.51 12.15
C GLY A 425 -13.70 23.29 13.48
N ARG A 426 -12.96 23.05 14.57
CA ARG A 426 -13.53 22.92 15.92
C ARG A 426 -14.22 24.20 16.40
N LYS A 427 -13.63 25.38 16.13
CA LYS A 427 -14.24 26.67 16.49
C LYS A 427 -15.55 26.90 15.73
N GLU A 428 -15.56 26.59 14.44
CA GLU A 428 -16.75 26.72 13.60
C GLU A 428 -17.85 25.73 14.02
N ILE A 429 -17.50 24.48 14.35
CA ILE A 429 -18.47 23.51 14.88
C ILE A 429 -19.01 23.94 16.25
N ALA A 430 -18.18 24.47 17.16
CA ALA A 430 -18.66 24.99 18.44
C ALA A 430 -19.62 26.18 18.28
N SER A 431 -19.36 27.05 17.30
CA SER A 431 -20.26 28.15 16.91
C SER A 431 -21.59 27.63 16.37
N PHE A 432 -21.57 26.58 15.56
CA PHE A 432 -22.78 25.90 15.08
C PHE A 432 -23.56 25.24 16.24
N GLU A 433 -22.90 24.47 17.11
CA GLU A 433 -23.53 23.80 18.25
C GLU A 433 -24.17 24.80 19.22
N SER A 434 -23.57 25.97 19.42
CA SER A 434 -24.15 27.03 20.26
C SER A 434 -25.47 27.61 19.72
N LYS A 435 -25.77 27.37 18.44
CA LYS A 435 -27.01 27.82 17.78
C LYS A 435 -28.05 26.72 17.64
N LEU A 436 -27.69 25.47 17.93
CA LEU A 436 -28.67 24.38 17.98
C LEU A 436 -29.56 24.58 19.21
N ASP A 437 -30.87 24.61 19.00
CA ASP A 437 -31.85 24.73 20.07
C ASP A 437 -31.84 23.45 20.94
N ASP A 438 -32.03 23.61 22.25
CA ASP A 438 -31.79 22.57 23.29
C ASP A 438 -32.77 21.38 23.22
N GLN A 439 -33.80 21.47 22.38
CA GLN A 439 -34.74 20.39 22.14
C GLN A 439 -34.30 19.60 20.92
N VAL A 440 -33.58 18.47 21.11
CA VAL A 440 -33.64 17.26 20.26
C VAL A 440 -32.55 16.23 20.68
N CYS A 441 -32.89 15.27 21.57
CA CYS A 441 -32.10 14.03 21.81
C CYS A 441 -32.73 12.71 21.25
N THR A 442 -32.04 12.03 20.31
CA THR A 442 -31.92 10.56 20.12
C THR A 442 -30.65 10.25 19.31
N GLN A 443 -29.92 9.20 19.68
CA GLN A 443 -28.45 9.27 19.80
C GLN A 443 -27.60 8.82 18.58
N ARG A 444 -28.19 8.34 17.47
CA ARG A 444 -27.40 7.76 16.36
C ARG A 444 -27.83 8.19 14.94
N GLU A 445 -29.12 8.20 14.64
CA GLU A 445 -29.64 8.72 13.36
C GLU A 445 -29.42 10.24 13.24
N ARG A 446 -29.60 10.97 14.34
CA ARG A 446 -29.33 12.43 14.38
C ARG A 446 -27.87 12.81 14.21
N LYS A 447 -26.91 11.95 14.55
CA LYS A 447 -25.48 12.29 14.35
C LYS A 447 -25.15 12.46 12.87
N HIS A 448 -25.83 11.74 11.98
CA HIS A 448 -25.63 11.91 10.56
C HIS A 448 -26.31 13.19 10.05
N GLU A 449 -27.54 13.44 10.50
CA GLU A 449 -28.32 14.65 10.17
C GLU A 449 -27.64 15.93 10.65
N ILE A 450 -27.15 15.96 11.91
CA ILE A 450 -26.38 17.08 12.47
C ILE A 450 -25.13 17.35 11.64
N LYS A 451 -24.46 16.31 11.12
CA LYS A 451 -23.31 16.49 10.22
C LYS A 451 -23.71 17.07 8.87
N ILE A 452 -24.85 16.65 8.31
CA ILE A 452 -25.38 17.22 7.08
C ILE A 452 -25.71 18.70 7.30
N GLU A 453 -26.36 19.04 8.42
CA GLU A 453 -26.71 20.40 8.77
C GLU A 453 -25.48 21.27 9.03
N ALA A 454 -24.50 20.76 9.78
CA ALA A 454 -23.23 21.45 9.99
C ALA A 454 -22.45 21.65 8.68
N SER A 455 -22.49 20.67 7.78
CA SER A 455 -21.88 20.80 6.45
C SER A 455 -22.56 21.89 5.63
N LYS A 456 -23.91 21.93 5.64
CA LYS A 456 -24.70 23.01 5.01
C LYS A 456 -24.35 24.36 5.62
N TRP A 457 -24.24 24.43 6.94
CA TRP A 457 -23.90 25.65 7.67
C TRP A 457 -22.48 26.15 7.35
N LEU A 458 -21.48 25.27 7.39
CA LEU A 458 -20.10 25.59 7.03
C LEU A 458 -20.00 26.08 5.58
N PHE A 459 -20.68 25.37 4.68
CA PHE A 459 -20.77 25.75 3.27
C PHE A 459 -21.37 27.15 3.12
N GLU A 460 -22.55 27.42 3.66
CA GLU A 460 -23.22 28.72 3.54
C GLU A 460 -22.42 29.86 4.16
N ARG A 461 -21.71 29.60 5.26
CA ARG A 461 -20.89 30.60 5.94
C ARG A 461 -19.65 31.03 5.14
N HIS A 462 -19.08 30.11 4.37
CA HIS A 462 -17.79 30.32 3.71
C HIS A 462 -17.82 30.29 2.17
N LYS A 463 -18.94 29.90 1.55
CA LYS A 463 -19.05 29.79 0.08
C LYS A 463 -18.74 31.08 -0.68
N ASP A 464 -19.04 32.22 -0.07
CA ASP A 464 -18.85 33.56 -0.62
C ASP A 464 -17.62 34.27 -0.03
N SER A 465 -16.80 33.57 0.76
CA SER A 465 -15.60 34.16 1.37
C SER A 465 -14.55 34.57 0.33
N ILE A 466 -14.66 34.09 -0.91
CA ILE A 466 -13.75 34.42 -2.02
C ILE A 466 -14.60 34.88 -3.21
N THR A 467 -14.64 36.19 -3.42
CA THR A 467 -15.25 36.82 -4.61
C THR A 467 -14.16 37.55 -5.40
N GLY A 468 -13.27 36.81 -6.06
CA GLY A 468 -12.28 37.37 -7.00
C GLY A 468 -11.05 36.48 -7.25
N GLU A 469 -10.62 36.37 -8.51
CA GLU A 469 -9.49 35.53 -8.97
C GLU A 469 -8.14 35.92 -8.31
N ASN A 470 -7.90 37.21 -8.07
CA ASN A 470 -6.67 37.71 -7.43
C ASN A 470 -6.55 37.40 -5.92
N GLN A 471 -7.61 36.88 -5.28
CA GLN A 471 -7.62 36.57 -3.84
C GLN A 471 -7.30 35.10 -3.53
N ILE A 472 -7.38 34.19 -4.51
CA ILE A 472 -7.07 32.76 -4.30
C ILE A 472 -5.56 32.59 -4.03
N GLU A 473 -4.70 33.32 -4.76
CA GLU A 473 -3.25 33.35 -4.50
C GLU A 473 -2.88 34.00 -3.16
N GLN A 474 -3.60 35.04 -2.72
CA GLN A 474 -3.36 35.66 -1.41
C GLN A 474 -3.79 34.77 -0.23
N GLN A 475 -4.81 33.93 -0.42
CA GLN A 475 -5.35 33.01 0.60
C GLN A 475 -4.69 31.62 0.61
N LEU A 476 -3.70 31.34 -0.25
CA LEU A 476 -2.76 30.22 -0.06
C LEU A 476 -2.01 30.31 1.29
N SER A 477 -1.99 31.49 1.90
CA SER A 477 -1.48 31.77 3.25
C SER A 477 -2.58 31.87 4.34
N GLY A 478 -3.85 31.65 3.97
CA GLY A 478 -5.03 31.83 4.82
C GLY A 478 -5.62 30.51 5.37
N SER A 479 -6.95 30.40 5.37
CA SER A 479 -7.67 29.24 5.90
C SER A 479 -7.88 28.15 4.83
N LEU A 480 -7.38 26.94 5.09
CA LEU A 480 -7.65 25.79 4.21
C LEU A 480 -9.10 25.31 4.30
N LEU A 481 -9.78 25.58 5.42
CA LEU A 481 -11.20 25.27 5.62
C LEU A 481 -12.07 26.14 4.70
N SER A 482 -11.82 27.44 4.67
CA SER A 482 -12.56 28.38 3.81
C SER A 482 -12.31 28.07 2.33
N LEU A 483 -11.06 27.77 1.96
CA LEU A 483 -10.71 27.37 0.60
C LEU A 483 -11.43 26.08 0.17
N GLY A 484 -11.54 25.10 1.07
CA GLY A 484 -12.34 23.89 0.85
C GLY A 484 -13.83 24.17 0.62
N CYS A 485 -14.41 25.13 1.36
CA CYS A 485 -15.80 25.55 1.18
C CYS A 485 -16.03 26.26 -0.16
N VAL A 486 -15.09 27.11 -0.57
CA VAL A 486 -15.15 27.81 -1.87
C VAL A 486 -15.01 26.82 -3.02
N LEU A 487 -14.10 25.84 -2.92
CA LEU A 487 -14.01 24.75 -3.89
C LEU A 487 -15.32 23.96 -3.99
N ALA A 488 -15.95 23.64 -2.86
CA ALA A 488 -17.27 22.99 -2.86
C ALA A 488 -18.32 23.84 -3.58
N ASN A 489 -18.25 25.17 -3.45
CA ASN A 489 -19.17 26.10 -4.10
C ASN A 489 -18.99 26.08 -5.62
N HIS A 490 -17.74 26.16 -6.09
CA HIS A 490 -17.43 26.02 -7.52
C HIS A 490 -17.87 24.67 -8.09
N LEU A 491 -17.65 23.56 -7.37
CA LEU A 491 -18.08 22.22 -7.80
C LEU A 491 -19.61 22.06 -7.79
N THR A 492 -20.32 22.74 -6.90
CA THR A 492 -21.79 22.66 -6.80
C THR A 492 -22.46 23.53 -7.87
N ASN A 493 -21.86 24.68 -8.17
CA ASN A 493 -22.36 25.62 -9.18
C ASN A 493 -21.79 25.38 -10.58
N CYS A 494 -20.88 24.42 -10.76
CA CYS A 494 -20.43 24.06 -12.10
C CYS A 494 -21.60 23.47 -12.89
N LEU A 495 -21.62 23.75 -14.20
CA LEU A 495 -22.58 23.16 -15.14
C LEU A 495 -24.07 23.44 -14.81
N GLN A 496 -24.40 24.55 -14.15
CA GLN A 496 -25.79 24.93 -13.84
C GLN A 496 -26.71 25.03 -15.08
N THR A 497 -26.15 25.24 -16.27
CA THR A 497 -26.90 25.29 -17.53
C THR A 497 -27.37 23.91 -18.02
N LYS A 498 -26.91 22.83 -17.39
CA LYS A 498 -27.20 21.44 -17.78
C LYS A 498 -28.29 20.81 -16.91
N PRO A 499 -28.96 19.74 -17.40
CA PRO A 499 -29.88 18.96 -16.58
C PRO A 499 -29.21 18.46 -15.30
N GLU A 500 -29.97 18.38 -14.21
CA GLU A 500 -29.47 17.98 -12.89
C GLU A 500 -28.76 16.62 -12.89
N GLU A 501 -29.27 15.65 -13.66
CA GLU A 501 -28.66 14.33 -13.78
C GLU A 501 -27.27 14.38 -14.44
N GLU A 502 -27.14 15.10 -15.56
CA GLU A 502 -25.84 15.28 -16.24
C GLU A 502 -24.88 16.09 -15.37
N ARG A 503 -25.38 17.09 -14.63
CA ARG A 503 -24.59 17.88 -13.68
C ARG A 503 -24.01 16.99 -12.58
N MET A 504 -24.82 16.13 -11.98
CA MET A 504 -24.38 15.20 -10.92
C MET A 504 -23.39 14.15 -11.44
N GLU A 505 -23.66 13.58 -12.61
CA GLU A 505 -22.76 12.63 -13.28
C GLU A 505 -21.39 13.25 -13.49
N LYS A 506 -21.34 14.40 -14.15
CA LYS A 506 -20.08 15.08 -14.45
C LYS A 506 -19.36 15.49 -13.18
N LYS A 507 -20.05 16.10 -12.21
CA LYS A 507 -19.46 16.56 -10.94
C LYS A 507 -18.72 15.42 -10.23
N TRP A 508 -19.38 14.27 -10.04
CA TRP A 508 -18.80 13.16 -9.28
C TRP A 508 -17.80 12.33 -10.09
N ASP A 509 -17.92 12.29 -11.41
CA ASP A 509 -16.89 11.75 -12.30
C ASP A 509 -15.59 12.58 -12.24
N ALA A 510 -15.69 13.90 -12.23
CA ALA A 510 -14.52 14.78 -12.09
C ALA A 510 -13.89 14.69 -10.70
N ILE A 511 -14.69 14.75 -9.62
CA ILE A 511 -14.18 14.58 -8.25
C ILE A 511 -13.46 13.22 -8.12
N GLY A 512 -14.06 12.15 -8.65
CA GLY A 512 -13.44 10.83 -8.67
C GLY A 512 -12.12 10.80 -9.42
N SER A 513 -12.10 11.37 -10.63
CA SER A 513 -10.89 11.44 -11.45
C SER A 513 -9.79 12.28 -10.78
N CYS A 514 -10.11 13.38 -10.09
CA CYS A 514 -9.13 14.13 -9.30
C CYS A 514 -8.56 13.30 -8.13
N TRP A 515 -9.40 12.57 -7.40
CA TRP A 515 -8.93 11.69 -6.31
C TRP A 515 -8.03 10.57 -6.81
N PHE A 516 -8.31 10.03 -8.00
CA PHE A 516 -7.41 9.11 -8.68
C PHE A 516 -6.05 9.78 -8.98
N GLU A 517 -6.04 10.98 -9.56
CA GLU A 517 -4.83 11.74 -9.85
C GLU A 517 -3.99 11.99 -8.58
N PHE A 518 -4.63 12.34 -7.45
CA PHE A 518 -3.93 12.53 -6.18
C PHE A 518 -3.33 11.23 -5.63
N LEU A 519 -4.04 10.11 -5.73
CA LEU A 519 -3.52 8.79 -5.33
C LEU A 519 -2.30 8.39 -6.16
N TYR A 520 -2.41 8.54 -7.48
CA TYR A 520 -1.32 8.25 -8.40
C TYR A 520 -0.08 9.09 -8.09
N HIS A 521 -0.26 10.41 -7.94
CA HIS A 521 0.81 11.34 -7.60
C HIS A 521 1.44 11.01 -6.24
N ALA A 522 0.64 10.72 -5.21
CA ALA A 522 1.14 10.36 -3.88
C ALA A 522 1.95 9.06 -3.88
N GLY A 523 1.49 8.04 -4.63
CA GLY A 523 2.22 6.79 -4.80
C GLY A 523 3.57 7.03 -5.49
N ARG A 524 3.57 7.68 -6.65
CA ARG A 524 4.79 7.92 -7.44
C ARG A 524 5.85 8.75 -6.73
N GLN A 525 5.44 9.73 -5.94
CA GLN A 525 6.36 10.59 -5.19
C GLN A 525 6.92 9.93 -3.93
N SER A 526 6.35 8.80 -3.52
CA SER A 526 6.92 7.97 -2.46
C SER A 526 8.10 7.18 -3.02
N SER A 527 9.22 7.20 -2.31
CA SER A 527 10.41 6.43 -2.72
C SER A 527 10.12 4.93 -2.70
N GLY A 528 10.75 4.16 -3.60
CA GLY A 528 10.67 2.70 -3.57
C GLY A 528 11.05 2.10 -2.20
N ASN A 529 11.96 2.76 -1.47
CA ASN A 529 12.31 2.40 -0.09
C ASN A 529 11.14 2.55 0.89
N GLN A 530 10.32 3.62 0.78
CA GLN A 530 9.13 3.80 1.60
C GLN A 530 8.10 2.70 1.28
N HIS A 531 7.86 2.41 0.00
CA HIS A 531 6.98 1.31 -0.40
C HIS A 531 7.46 -0.05 0.12
N ALA A 532 8.77 -0.32 0.04
CA ALA A 532 9.37 -1.49 0.65
C ALA A 532 9.15 -1.54 2.17
N GLN A 533 9.31 -0.44 2.89
CA GLN A 533 9.07 -0.40 4.34
C GLN A 533 7.61 -0.71 4.68
N GLN A 534 6.65 -0.25 3.88
CA GLN A 534 5.23 -0.54 4.08
C GLN A 534 4.88 -2.02 3.90
N LEU A 535 5.62 -2.77 3.08
CA LEU A 535 5.43 -4.22 2.96
C LEU A 535 5.67 -4.96 4.28
N ARG A 536 6.56 -4.45 5.16
CA ARG A 536 6.78 -5.03 6.49
C ARG A 536 5.54 -4.96 7.38
N GLN A 537 4.65 -3.99 7.14
CA GLN A 537 3.46 -3.74 7.95
C GLN A 537 2.21 -4.43 7.39
N GLY A 538 2.35 -5.31 6.39
CA GLY A 538 1.24 -6.01 5.76
C GLY A 538 0.77 -5.41 4.43
N GLY A 539 1.56 -4.47 3.87
CA GLY A 539 1.33 -3.85 2.57
C GLY A 539 0.24 -2.78 2.61
N GLU A 540 0.63 -1.51 2.56
CA GLU A 540 -0.31 -0.39 2.43
C GLU A 540 -1.01 -0.41 1.07
N PHE A 541 -2.27 0.06 1.05
CA PHE A 541 -3.06 0.14 -0.18
C PHE A 541 -2.39 1.06 -1.23
N LEU A 542 -1.68 2.10 -0.77
CA LEU A 542 -0.93 3.02 -1.63
C LEU A 542 0.17 2.30 -2.43
N THR A 543 0.81 1.28 -1.85
CA THR A 543 1.86 0.51 -2.53
C THR A 543 1.30 -0.34 -3.66
N HIS A 544 0.09 -0.89 -3.50
CA HIS A 544 -0.60 -1.64 -4.55
C HIS A 544 -0.98 -0.74 -5.71
N ILE A 545 -1.54 0.43 -5.40
CA ILE A 545 -1.87 1.49 -6.35
C ILE A 545 -0.63 1.95 -7.12
N TRP A 546 0.46 2.27 -6.41
CA TRP A 546 1.71 2.71 -7.04
C TRP A 546 2.24 1.70 -8.05
N LEU A 547 2.36 0.42 -7.66
CA LEU A 547 2.92 -0.59 -8.56
C LEU A 547 2.01 -0.86 -9.76
N LEU A 548 0.69 -0.97 -9.54
CA LEU A 548 -0.29 -1.13 -10.61
C LEU A 548 -0.14 -0.01 -11.66
N TYR A 549 -0.03 1.24 -11.21
CA TYR A 549 0.02 2.35 -12.13
C TYR A 549 1.39 2.60 -12.74
N GLU A 550 2.50 2.32 -12.06
CA GLU A 550 3.82 2.38 -12.72
C GLU A 550 3.89 1.35 -13.85
N GLU A 551 3.40 0.13 -13.65
CA GLU A 551 3.34 -0.88 -14.71
C GLU A 551 2.42 -0.44 -15.86
N LEU A 552 1.27 0.20 -15.58
CA LEU A 552 0.42 0.80 -16.61
C LEU A 552 0.99 2.08 -17.25
N THR A 553 1.84 2.85 -16.56
CA THR A 553 2.48 4.07 -17.10
C THR A 553 3.61 3.73 -18.06
N LEU A 554 4.36 2.67 -17.76
CA LEU A 554 5.44 2.17 -18.60
C LEU A 554 4.93 1.73 -19.99
N LEU A 555 3.66 1.28 -20.07
CA LEU A 555 2.91 0.98 -21.30
C LEU A 555 2.94 2.16 -22.29
N ASP A 556 2.67 3.36 -21.79
CA ASP A 556 2.36 4.53 -22.62
C ASP A 556 3.64 5.17 -23.19
N ARG A 557 4.70 5.27 -22.38
CA ARG A 557 6.00 5.84 -22.78
C ARG A 557 6.68 5.10 -23.93
N LEU A 558 6.40 3.81 -24.09
CA LEU A 558 6.95 3.00 -25.16
C LEU A 558 6.16 3.18 -26.45
N SER A 559 4.83 3.25 -26.36
CA SER A 559 3.97 3.49 -27.52
C SER A 559 4.26 4.84 -28.20
N THR A 560 4.59 5.87 -27.44
CA THR A 560 4.99 7.19 -27.97
C THR A 560 6.38 7.16 -28.60
N ALA A 561 7.34 6.44 -28.00
CA ALA A 561 8.71 6.33 -28.50
C ALA A 561 8.85 5.45 -29.78
N GLU A 562 7.85 4.62 -30.08
CA GLU A 562 7.74 3.88 -31.35
C GLU A 562 7.06 4.70 -32.44
N ALA A 563 6.04 5.50 -32.10
CA ALA A 563 5.41 6.43 -33.02
C ALA A 563 6.42 7.48 -33.54
N ASP A 564 7.21 8.07 -32.63
CA ASP A 564 8.24 9.06 -32.98
C ASP A 564 9.37 8.48 -33.86
N ARG A 565 9.63 7.16 -33.76
CA ARG A 565 10.62 6.47 -34.61
C ARG A 565 10.11 6.19 -36.01
N ASN A 566 8.82 5.87 -36.15
CA ASN A 566 8.21 5.57 -37.44
C ASN A 566 7.85 6.83 -38.25
N GLU A 567 7.74 8.01 -37.61
CA GLU A 567 7.58 9.30 -38.30
C GLU A 567 8.92 9.92 -38.75
N GLY A 568 10.05 9.36 -38.30
CA GLY A 568 11.41 9.81 -38.65
C GLY A 568 12.12 8.99 -39.72
N GLU A 569 11.53 7.88 -40.18
CA GLU A 569 11.93 7.11 -41.38
C GLU A 569 11.07 7.49 -42.58
#